data_AF-A0A813JY20-F1
#
_entry.id   AF-A0A813JY20-F1
#
_cell.length_a   1.000
_cell.length_b   1.000
_cell.length_c   1.000
_cell.angle_alpha   90.00
_cell.angle_beta   90.00
_cell.angle_gamma   90.00
#
_symmetry.space_group_name_H-M   'P 1'
#
loop_
_entity.id
_entity.type
_entity.pdbx_description
1 polymer ?
#
loop_
_entity_poly.entity_id
_entity_poly.type
_entity_poly.pdbx_seq_one_letter_code
_entity_poly.pdbx_strand_id
1 'polypeptide(L)'
;MGNCCSDAPPGTWTLAMLQDRLEGARHKVSEQPEVWVTLRDLVFQETDTLKFDLALFNVKDLFVKTVVEIAGSTRQIVQVLGDEAALKLIDKVGVERISSKIRLDQDAKTQPRVKVNKTSLIEVKVKPPSPNADRVGVGFGSWEKEGSSRKFSISVCFELARDSDAKEVIVQVGEMRSEEASAPQGVLRSDGLQRLIKQALLQSTCDALNLNAEKL
;
A
#
# COMPACT_ATOMS: atom_id res chain seq x y z
N MET A 1 -24.06 44.31 23.24
CA MET A 1 -23.10 43.34 22.66
C MET A 1 -23.64 41.96 23.00
N GLY A 2 -24.29 41.32 22.03
CA GLY A 2 -24.98 40.05 22.25
C GLY A 2 -23.99 38.90 22.25
N ASN A 3 -23.97 38.13 23.34
CA ASN A 3 -23.31 36.83 23.40
C ASN A 3 -24.08 35.86 22.50
N CYS A 4 -23.65 35.70 21.24
CA CYS A 4 -23.98 34.52 20.43
C CYS A 4 -23.14 33.33 20.91
N CYS A 5 -23.38 32.87 22.14
CA CYS A 5 -22.87 31.57 22.58
C CYS A 5 -23.87 30.53 22.10
N SER A 6 -23.46 29.78 21.10
CA SER A 6 -24.25 28.73 20.47
C SER A 6 -24.61 27.66 21.51
N ASP A 7 -25.88 27.55 21.85
CA ASP A 7 -26.50 26.38 22.49
C ASP A 7 -26.46 25.19 21.50
N ALA A 8 -25.28 24.75 21.10
CA ALA A 8 -25.14 23.47 20.45
C ALA A 8 -25.46 22.40 21.51
N PRO A 9 -26.42 21.50 21.26
CA PRO A 9 -26.70 20.41 22.18
C PRO A 9 -25.40 19.66 22.51
N PRO A 10 -25.13 19.32 23.78
CA PRO A 10 -23.98 18.52 24.14
C PRO A 10 -23.99 17.23 23.31
N GLY A 11 -22.88 16.93 22.63
CA GLY A 11 -22.77 15.77 21.73
C GLY A 11 -22.95 16.07 20.24
N THR A 12 -23.27 17.31 19.85
CA THR A 12 -23.34 17.70 18.43
C THR A 12 -21.94 17.95 17.87
N TRP A 13 -21.57 17.22 16.81
CA TRP A 13 -20.30 17.39 16.10
C TRP A 13 -20.53 17.92 14.69
N THR A 14 -19.54 18.67 14.18
CA THR A 14 -19.52 19.11 12.79
C THR A 14 -18.39 18.41 12.05
N LEU A 15 -18.54 18.25 10.73
CA LEU A 15 -17.47 17.69 9.90
C LEU A 15 -16.18 18.51 9.99
N ALA A 16 -16.26 19.85 10.11
CA ALA A 16 -15.10 20.71 10.31
C ALA A 16 -14.33 20.37 11.59
N MET A 17 -15.03 20.11 12.70
CA MET A 17 -14.37 19.70 13.95
C MET A 17 -13.70 18.33 13.83
N LEU A 18 -14.30 17.40 13.07
CA LEU A 18 -13.68 16.11 12.79
C LEU A 18 -12.45 16.27 11.89
N GLN A 19 -12.55 17.12 10.86
CA GLN A 19 -11.43 17.47 9.98
C GLN A 19 -10.25 17.99 10.77
N ASP A 20 -10.44 19.04 11.58
CA ASP A 20 -9.38 19.67 12.38
C ASP A 20 -8.68 18.69 13.33
N ARG A 21 -9.36 17.61 13.72
CA ARG A 21 -8.82 16.58 14.62
C ARG A 21 -8.09 15.47 13.89
N LEU A 22 -8.55 15.09 12.70
CA LEU A 22 -7.94 14.04 11.90
C LEU A 22 -6.77 14.56 11.06
N GLU A 23 -6.82 15.81 10.64
CA GLU A 23 -5.82 16.42 9.77
C GLU A 23 -4.47 16.57 10.50
N GLY A 24 -3.40 16.11 9.86
CA GLY A 24 -2.06 16.08 10.43
C GLY A 24 -1.80 14.94 11.41
N ALA A 25 -2.80 14.11 11.74
CA ALA A 25 -2.62 12.96 12.62
C ALA A 25 -1.60 11.97 12.04
N ARG A 26 -0.62 11.57 12.85
CA ARG A 26 0.44 10.63 12.47
C ARG A 26 0.48 9.48 13.46
N HIS A 27 0.17 8.28 12.96
CA HIS A 27 0.11 7.06 13.75
C HIS A 27 1.21 6.09 13.35
N LYS A 28 1.85 5.50 14.36
CA LYS A 28 2.74 4.35 14.17
C LYS A 28 1.91 3.08 14.27
N VAL A 29 1.77 2.39 13.15
CA VAL A 29 0.87 1.23 13.03
C VAL A 29 1.62 -0.09 13.23
N SER A 30 2.93 -0.10 12.97
CA SER A 30 3.80 -1.26 13.18
C SER A 30 5.20 -0.83 13.58
N GLU A 31 5.82 -1.62 14.47
CA GLU A 31 7.21 -1.45 14.91
C GLU A 31 8.20 -2.18 14.01
N GLN A 32 7.84 -3.34 13.45
CA GLN A 32 8.73 -4.18 12.63
C GLN A 32 7.99 -4.82 11.44
N PRO A 33 8.16 -4.31 10.20
CA PRO A 33 8.88 -3.09 9.85
C PRO A 33 8.20 -1.86 10.46
N GLU A 34 8.95 -0.76 10.52
CA GLU A 34 8.43 0.49 11.04
C GLU A 34 7.45 1.09 10.03
N VAL A 35 6.19 1.21 10.40
CA VAL A 35 5.12 1.75 9.54
C VAL A 35 4.49 2.96 10.18
N TRP A 36 4.53 4.07 9.46
CA TRP A 36 3.85 5.30 9.82
C TRP A 36 2.76 5.63 8.80
N VAL A 37 1.61 6.05 9.30
CA VAL A 37 0.50 6.55 8.47
C VAL A 37 0.21 7.98 8.92
N THR A 38 0.24 8.91 7.97
CA THR A 38 -0.05 10.33 8.21
C THR A 38 -1.28 10.73 7.41
N LEU A 39 -2.31 11.24 8.08
CA LEU A 39 -3.49 11.84 7.46
C LEU A 39 -3.18 13.31 7.17
N ARG A 40 -3.30 13.74 5.91
CA ARG A 40 -2.85 15.08 5.49
C ARG A 40 -3.96 16.06 5.21
N ASP A 41 -4.88 15.71 4.33
CA ASP A 41 -5.98 16.59 3.92
C ASP A 41 -7.26 15.75 3.94
N LEU A 42 -8.27 16.16 4.71
CA LEU A 42 -9.62 15.61 4.56
C LEU A 42 -10.42 16.50 3.62
N VAL A 43 -11.06 15.90 2.62
CA VAL A 43 -11.90 16.58 1.64
C VAL A 43 -13.29 15.99 1.69
N PHE A 44 -14.27 16.85 1.95
CA PHE A 44 -15.69 16.49 1.98
C PHE A 44 -16.33 16.95 0.67
N GLN A 45 -17.07 16.07 -0.01
CA GLN A 45 -17.79 16.45 -1.22
C GLN A 45 -19.05 17.29 -0.94
N GLU A 46 -19.67 17.12 0.23
CA GLU A 46 -20.91 17.81 0.60
C GLU A 46 -20.78 18.59 1.93
N THR A 47 -20.66 19.92 1.79
CA THR A 47 -21.04 21.04 2.67
C THR A 47 -20.69 21.06 4.17
N ASP A 48 -20.04 22.17 4.54
CA ASP A 48 -19.60 22.66 5.87
C ASP A 48 -20.65 22.72 7.00
N THR A 49 -21.88 22.25 6.79
CA THR A 49 -22.99 22.39 7.75
C THR A 49 -23.55 21.06 8.26
N LEU A 50 -22.98 19.92 7.85
CA LEU A 50 -23.44 18.62 8.31
C LEU A 50 -23.07 18.44 9.80
N LYS A 51 -24.11 18.50 10.64
CA LYS A 51 -24.05 18.19 12.06
C LYS A 51 -24.46 16.74 12.24
N PHE A 52 -23.69 15.99 13.02
CA PHE A 52 -24.01 14.60 13.36
C PHE A 52 -23.92 14.38 14.87
N ASP A 53 -24.68 13.38 15.33
CA ASP A 53 -24.69 12.94 16.72
C ASP A 53 -23.60 11.89 16.93
N LEU A 54 -22.80 12.03 17.99
CA LEU A 54 -21.78 11.02 18.33
C LEU A 54 -22.36 9.67 18.73
N ALA A 55 -23.61 9.62 19.17
CA ALA A 55 -24.29 8.38 19.54
C ALA A 55 -24.66 7.55 18.30
N LEU A 56 -25.00 8.20 17.19
CA LEU A 56 -25.42 7.56 15.95
C LEU A 56 -25.06 8.44 14.76
N PHE A 57 -24.16 7.95 13.90
CA PHE A 57 -23.80 8.65 12.68
C PHE A 57 -23.44 7.69 11.55
N ASN A 58 -23.62 8.16 10.32
CA ASN A 58 -23.16 7.49 9.12
C ASN A 58 -22.71 8.57 8.14
N VAL A 59 -21.39 8.69 7.99
CA VAL A 59 -20.73 9.67 7.13
C VAL A 59 -20.04 8.89 6.02
N LYS A 60 -20.45 9.15 4.78
CA LYS A 60 -19.99 8.43 3.59
C LYS A 60 -19.15 9.32 2.69
N ASP A 61 -18.46 8.68 1.75
CA ASP A 61 -17.72 9.34 0.67
C ASP A 61 -16.70 10.39 1.20
N LEU A 62 -16.04 10.07 2.31
CA LEU A 62 -14.99 10.89 2.88
C LEU A 62 -13.69 10.66 2.13
N PHE A 63 -13.09 11.71 1.60
CA PHE A 63 -11.79 11.61 0.94
C PHE A 63 -10.70 12.06 1.89
N VAL A 64 -9.65 11.27 2.05
CA VAL A 64 -8.47 11.65 2.82
C VAL A 64 -7.21 11.38 2.04
N LYS A 65 -6.33 12.37 1.98
CA LYS A 65 -4.96 12.19 1.53
C LYS A 65 -4.14 11.60 2.66
N THR A 66 -3.51 10.48 2.38
CA THR A 66 -2.75 9.70 3.35
C THR A 66 -1.34 9.47 2.82
N VAL A 67 -0.35 9.64 3.68
CA VAL A 67 1.02 9.22 3.39
C VAL A 67 1.37 8.02 4.25
N VAL A 68 1.62 6.89 3.61
CA VAL A 68 2.10 5.67 4.26
C VAL A 68 3.60 5.58 4.05
N GLU A 69 4.35 5.57 5.15
CA GLU A 69 5.79 5.40 5.18
C GLU A 69 6.13 4.03 5.79
N ILE A 70 6.85 3.20 5.03
CA ILE A 70 7.31 1.88 5.48
C ILE A 70 8.84 1.90 5.46
N ALA A 71 9.45 1.80 6.63
CA ALA A 71 10.88 1.71 6.81
C ALA A 71 11.29 0.29 7.25
N GLY A 72 12.16 -0.33 6.46
CA GLY A 72 12.62 -1.69 6.73
C GLY A 72 13.41 -2.28 5.57
N SER A 73 13.70 -3.58 5.68
CA SER A 73 14.24 -4.34 4.55
C SER A 73 13.21 -4.45 3.43
N THR A 74 13.69 -4.57 2.19
CA THR A 74 12.82 -4.81 1.02
C THR A 74 11.87 -5.98 1.26
N ARG A 75 12.35 -7.08 1.86
CA ARG A 75 11.53 -8.25 2.19
C ARG A 75 10.39 -7.91 3.15
N GLN A 76 10.64 -7.11 4.18
CA GLN A 76 9.61 -6.67 5.11
C GLN A 76 8.59 -5.75 4.44
N ILE A 77 9.05 -4.81 3.60
CA ILE A 77 8.14 -3.93 2.84
C ILE A 77 7.22 -4.76 1.94
N VAL A 78 7.80 -5.73 1.23
CA VAL A 78 7.08 -6.68 0.38
C VAL A 78 6.05 -7.48 1.19
N GLN A 79 6.44 -8.02 2.35
CA GLN A 79 5.56 -8.78 3.21
C GLN A 79 4.37 -7.95 3.72
N VAL A 80 4.60 -6.67 4.03
CA VAL A 80 3.54 -5.75 4.47
C VAL A 80 2.58 -5.42 3.33
N LEU A 81 3.10 -5.21 2.12
CA LEU A 81 2.28 -4.90 0.93
C LEU A 81 1.64 -6.15 0.30
N GLY A 82 2.07 -7.35 0.67
CA GLY A 82 1.62 -8.60 0.06
C GLY A 82 2.34 -8.92 -1.26
N ASP A 83 2.41 -10.21 -1.56
CA ASP A 83 3.31 -10.77 -2.58
C ASP A 83 3.01 -10.25 -4.00
N GLU A 84 1.75 -10.03 -4.36
CA GLU A 84 1.39 -9.57 -5.72
C GLU A 84 1.75 -8.10 -5.99
N ALA A 85 1.59 -7.23 -4.98
CA ALA A 85 1.95 -5.82 -5.09
C ALA A 85 3.47 -5.64 -5.10
N ALA A 86 4.15 -6.47 -4.31
CA ALA A 86 5.59 -6.53 -4.19
C ALA A 86 6.32 -6.93 -5.48
N LEU A 87 5.84 -7.96 -6.17
CA LEU A 87 6.46 -8.41 -7.43
C LEU A 87 6.51 -7.28 -8.47
N LYS A 88 5.46 -6.46 -8.56
CA LYS A 88 5.39 -5.32 -9.49
C LYS A 88 6.26 -4.13 -9.07
N LEU A 89 6.53 -3.98 -7.77
CA LEU A 89 7.50 -3.00 -7.25
C LEU A 89 8.93 -3.40 -7.60
N ILE A 90 9.24 -4.70 -7.55
CA ILE A 90 10.55 -5.25 -7.89
C ILE A 90 10.80 -5.10 -9.40
N ASP A 91 9.82 -5.45 -10.23
CA ASP A 91 9.96 -5.44 -11.71
C ASP A 91 10.24 -4.05 -12.30
N LYS A 92 9.70 -2.98 -11.70
CA LYS A 92 9.86 -1.61 -12.24
C LYS A 92 11.19 -0.94 -11.89
N VAL A 93 11.93 -1.43 -10.91
CA VAL A 93 13.01 -0.65 -10.28
C VAL A 93 14.40 -1.29 -10.46
N GLY A 94 14.53 -2.41 -11.20
CA GLY A 94 15.86 -3.00 -11.36
C GLY A 94 16.02 -4.21 -12.26
N VAL A 95 15.09 -4.49 -13.17
CA VAL A 95 15.41 -5.36 -14.31
C VAL A 95 15.54 -4.48 -15.55
N GLU A 96 16.57 -3.64 -15.58
CA GLU A 96 17.31 -3.56 -16.84
C GLU A 96 17.70 -5.02 -17.12
N ARG A 97 16.95 -5.67 -18.02
CA ARG A 97 17.46 -6.86 -18.67
C ARG A 97 18.78 -6.38 -19.24
N ILE A 98 19.88 -6.73 -18.57
CA ILE A 98 21.17 -6.80 -19.20
C ILE A 98 20.92 -7.84 -20.29
N SER A 99 20.46 -7.36 -21.43
CA SER A 99 20.62 -8.01 -22.70
C SER A 99 22.10 -7.91 -22.99
N SER A 100 22.89 -8.62 -22.18
CA SER A 100 24.18 -9.14 -22.57
C SER A 100 23.87 -9.99 -23.78
N LYS A 101 23.84 -9.33 -24.94
CA LYS A 101 24.30 -9.88 -26.19
C LYS A 101 25.68 -10.43 -25.87
N ILE A 102 25.70 -11.67 -25.42
CA ILE A 102 26.85 -12.55 -25.53
C ILE A 102 27.07 -12.63 -27.04
N ARG A 103 27.86 -11.69 -27.57
CA ARG A 103 28.56 -11.87 -28.84
C ARG A 103 29.57 -12.95 -28.54
N LEU A 104 29.15 -14.18 -28.80
CA LEU A 104 30.07 -15.30 -28.88
C LEU A 104 30.92 -15.02 -30.13
N ASP A 105 32.17 -14.64 -29.91
CA ASP A 105 33.18 -14.54 -30.96
C ASP A 105 33.20 -15.85 -31.75
N GLN A 106 32.72 -15.78 -32.98
CA GLN A 106 32.93 -16.82 -33.98
C GLN A 106 34.30 -16.56 -34.61
N ASP A 107 35.31 -17.18 -34.03
CA ASP A 107 36.57 -17.42 -34.72
C ASP A 107 37.02 -18.86 -34.47
N ALA A 108 36.71 -19.74 -35.41
CA ALA A 108 37.51 -20.92 -35.75
C ALA A 108 36.90 -21.63 -36.97
N LYS A 109 37.61 -21.51 -38.08
CA LYS A 109 37.54 -22.40 -39.25
C LYS A 109 37.58 -23.87 -38.81
N THR A 110 36.79 -24.73 -39.46
CA THR A 110 37.26 -25.91 -40.25
C THR A 110 36.13 -26.95 -40.37
N GLN A 111 35.71 -27.20 -41.61
CA GLN A 111 34.88 -28.31 -42.10
C GLN A 111 35.63 -29.66 -41.96
N PRO A 112 34.99 -30.88 -41.94
CA PRO A 112 34.19 -31.34 -43.08
C PRO A 112 32.99 -32.29 -42.84
N ARG A 113 32.18 -32.32 -43.90
CA ARG A 113 31.08 -33.20 -44.31
C ARG A 113 31.03 -34.62 -43.71
N VAL A 114 29.83 -35.02 -43.25
CA VAL A 114 29.29 -36.39 -43.44
C VAL A 114 27.80 -36.31 -43.80
N LYS A 115 27.42 -37.15 -44.77
CA LYS A 115 26.11 -37.30 -45.41
C LYS A 115 25.18 -38.22 -44.61
N VAL A 116 23.89 -37.85 -44.58
CA VAL A 116 22.69 -38.69 -44.83
C VAL A 116 22.36 -39.81 -43.81
N ASN A 117 21.25 -39.65 -43.06
CA ASN A 117 19.97 -40.35 -43.35
C ASN A 117 18.84 -39.95 -42.40
N LYS A 118 17.62 -39.88 -42.95
CA LYS A 118 16.35 -39.73 -42.24
C LYS A 118 16.02 -41.05 -41.53
N THR A 119 15.77 -41.01 -40.22
CA THR A 119 14.66 -41.73 -39.59
C THR A 119 14.26 -40.97 -38.34
N SER A 120 12.95 -40.76 -38.20
CA SER A 120 12.32 -40.09 -37.08
C SER A 120 12.49 -40.92 -35.82
N LEU A 121 13.20 -40.40 -34.83
CA LEU A 121 13.09 -40.84 -33.44
C LEU A 121 13.16 -39.57 -32.58
N ILE A 122 12.04 -39.25 -31.91
CA ILE A 122 12.01 -38.20 -30.90
C ILE A 122 12.75 -38.77 -29.68
N GLU A 123 14.05 -38.54 -29.63
CA GLU A 123 14.79 -38.69 -28.38
C GLU A 123 14.41 -37.51 -27.47
N VAL A 124 13.54 -37.78 -26.50
CA VAL A 124 13.36 -36.90 -25.35
C VAL A 124 14.68 -36.92 -24.59
N LYS A 125 15.55 -35.96 -24.92
CA LYS A 125 16.76 -35.69 -24.17
C LYS A 125 16.33 -35.11 -22.83
N VAL A 126 16.03 -36.00 -21.87
CA VAL A 126 15.90 -35.66 -20.45
C VAL A 126 17.27 -35.12 -20.04
N LYS A 127 17.38 -33.80 -20.04
CA LYS A 127 18.53 -33.08 -19.52
C LYS A 127 18.62 -33.47 -18.03
N PRO A 128 19.73 -34.08 -17.56
CA PRO A 128 19.88 -34.32 -16.13
C PRO A 128 19.74 -32.99 -15.40
N PRO A 129 19.10 -32.94 -14.22
CA PRO A 129 18.96 -31.72 -13.46
C PRO A 129 20.35 -31.17 -13.21
N SER A 130 20.69 -30.09 -13.90
CA SER A 130 21.87 -29.30 -13.56
C SER A 130 21.65 -28.84 -12.12
N PRO A 131 22.63 -29.00 -11.21
CA PRO A 131 22.49 -28.63 -9.79
C PRO A 131 22.37 -27.11 -9.54
N ASN A 132 22.11 -26.33 -10.60
CA ASN A 132 21.94 -24.87 -10.59
C ASN A 132 20.60 -24.45 -11.23
N ALA A 133 19.55 -25.26 -11.10
CA ALA A 133 18.18 -24.78 -11.28
C ALA A 133 17.73 -24.15 -9.94
N ASP A 134 17.14 -22.95 -9.99
CA ASP A 134 16.67 -22.13 -8.87
C ASP A 134 17.72 -21.36 -8.04
N ARG A 135 18.60 -20.65 -8.74
CA ARG A 135 18.93 -19.30 -8.29
C ARG A 135 18.38 -18.33 -9.32
N VAL A 136 17.14 -17.89 -9.11
CA VAL A 136 16.67 -16.61 -9.63
C VAL A 136 17.77 -15.61 -9.28
N GLY A 137 18.48 -15.13 -10.29
CA GLY A 137 19.59 -14.21 -10.11
C GLY A 137 19.03 -12.94 -9.50
N VAL A 138 19.11 -12.83 -8.17
CA VAL A 138 18.94 -11.57 -7.45
C VAL A 138 20.12 -10.71 -7.91
N GLY A 139 19.87 -9.88 -8.92
CA GLY A 139 20.83 -8.90 -9.38
C GLY A 139 21.28 -8.09 -8.18
N PHE A 140 22.56 -8.23 -7.85
CA PHE A 140 23.26 -7.56 -6.75
C PHE A 140 23.43 -6.08 -7.12
N GLY A 141 22.32 -5.36 -7.17
CA GLY A 141 22.26 -3.97 -7.64
C GLY A 141 21.69 -3.06 -6.57
N SER A 142 22.46 -2.70 -5.55
CA SER A 142 22.16 -1.55 -4.67
C SER A 142 20.78 -1.54 -3.97
N TRP A 143 20.23 -2.71 -3.58
CA TRP A 143 18.99 -2.80 -2.77
C TRP A 143 19.22 -3.18 -1.31
N GLU A 144 20.40 -3.67 -0.95
CA GLU A 144 20.78 -4.00 0.44
C GLU A 144 21.37 -2.79 1.17
N LYS A 145 20.81 -1.59 0.98
CA LYS A 145 21.01 -0.55 1.98
C LYS A 145 20.05 -0.85 3.12
N GLU A 146 20.57 -1.37 4.23
CA GLU A 146 19.85 -1.45 5.50
C GLU A 146 19.10 -0.13 5.74
N GLY A 147 17.78 -0.22 6.00
CA GLY A 147 16.96 0.94 6.31
C GLY A 147 16.34 1.68 5.11
N SER A 148 16.00 0.99 4.02
CA SER A 148 15.21 1.63 2.97
C SER A 148 13.83 2.08 3.51
N SER A 149 13.52 3.37 3.35
CA SER A 149 12.18 3.92 3.61
C SER A 149 11.47 4.16 2.27
N ARG A 150 10.22 3.72 2.19
CA ARG A 150 9.33 3.96 1.04
C ARG A 150 8.11 4.72 1.50
N LYS A 151 7.76 5.77 0.75
CA LYS A 151 6.59 6.62 0.99
C LYS A 151 5.58 6.43 -0.14
N PHE A 152 4.31 6.33 0.22
CA PHE A 152 3.20 6.22 -0.70
C PHE A 152 2.20 7.32 -0.38
N SER A 153 1.99 8.23 -1.33
CA SER A 153 1.01 9.31 -1.26
C SER A 153 -0.29 8.84 -1.94
N ILE A 154 -1.34 8.62 -1.15
CA ILE A 154 -2.57 7.94 -1.58
C ILE A 154 -3.77 8.78 -1.15
N SER A 155 -4.69 9.03 -2.07
CA SER A 155 -6.03 9.50 -1.75
C SER A 155 -6.95 8.31 -1.50
N VAL A 156 -7.65 8.29 -0.37
CA VAL A 156 -8.49 7.19 0.08
C VAL A 156 -9.91 7.69 0.29
N CYS A 157 -10.89 7.03 -0.32
CA CYS A 157 -12.30 7.19 0.02
C CYS A 157 -12.64 6.23 1.18
N PHE A 158 -13.32 6.71 2.21
CA PHE A 158 -13.75 5.90 3.34
C PHE A 158 -15.12 6.31 3.87
N GLU A 159 -15.75 5.39 4.60
CA GLU A 159 -17.01 5.62 5.32
C GLU A 159 -16.77 5.43 6.82
N LEU A 160 -17.42 6.29 7.62
CA LEU A 160 -17.48 6.18 9.06
C LEU A 160 -18.92 5.95 9.49
N ALA A 161 -19.17 4.87 10.21
CA ALA A 161 -20.48 4.58 10.75
C ALA A 161 -20.40 4.19 12.22
N ARG A 162 -21.42 4.56 12.99
CA ARG A 162 -21.63 4.09 14.34
C ARG A 162 -23.13 3.96 14.57
N ASP A 163 -23.56 2.77 14.94
CA ASP A 163 -24.96 2.51 15.31
C ASP A 163 -25.23 2.95 16.76
N SER A 164 -26.49 3.19 17.11
CA SER A 164 -26.90 3.72 18.43
C SER A 164 -26.50 2.83 19.60
N ASP A 165 -26.43 1.51 19.36
CA ASP A 165 -26.05 0.51 20.36
C ASP A 165 -24.58 0.08 20.22
N ALA A 166 -23.87 0.61 19.22
CA ALA A 166 -22.49 0.26 18.97
C ALA A 166 -21.53 1.03 19.90
N LYS A 167 -20.68 0.27 20.57
CA LYS A 167 -19.58 0.81 21.37
C LYS A 167 -18.44 1.35 20.50
N GLU A 168 -18.36 0.89 19.25
CA GLU A 168 -17.23 1.11 18.36
C GLU A 168 -17.65 1.85 17.08
N VAL A 169 -16.71 2.60 16.52
CA VAL A 169 -16.84 3.21 15.20
C VAL A 169 -16.39 2.22 14.14
N ILE A 170 -17.20 2.03 13.12
CA ILE A 170 -16.88 1.21 11.96
C ILE A 170 -16.25 2.12 10.91
N VAL A 171 -15.02 1.80 10.53
CA VAL A 171 -14.32 2.43 9.40
C VAL A 171 -14.30 1.46 8.23
N GLN A 172 -14.83 1.89 7.09
CA GLN A 172 -14.76 1.15 5.83
C GLN A 172 -13.88 1.90 4.85
N VAL A 173 -12.80 1.27 4.40
CA VAL A 173 -11.92 1.82 3.36
C VAL A 173 -12.46 1.37 2.00
N GLY A 174 -12.80 2.35 1.15
CA GLY A 174 -13.29 2.15 -0.20
C GLY A 174 -12.17 2.30 -1.23
N GLU A 175 -12.41 3.16 -2.22
CA GLU A 175 -11.49 3.36 -3.34
C GLU A 175 -10.18 4.03 -2.91
N MET A 176 -9.03 3.50 -3.37
CA MET A 176 -7.71 4.09 -3.18
C MET A 176 -7.11 4.52 -4.52
N ARG A 177 -6.64 5.77 -4.59
CA ARG A 177 -6.01 6.38 -5.76
C ARG A 177 -4.63 6.90 -5.41
N SER A 178 -3.65 6.67 -6.28
CA SER A 178 -2.33 7.30 -6.12
C SER A 178 -2.41 8.77 -6.53
N GLU A 179 -1.80 9.65 -5.75
CA GLU A 179 -1.60 11.04 -6.15
C GLU A 179 -0.40 11.19 -7.09
N GLU A 180 0.56 10.28 -6.98
CA GLU A 180 1.75 10.27 -7.81
C GLU A 180 1.59 9.30 -8.98
N ALA A 181 1.99 9.72 -10.18
CA ALA A 181 1.99 8.86 -11.37
C ALA A 181 2.93 7.63 -11.24
N SER A 182 3.79 7.63 -10.23
CA SER A 182 4.85 6.64 -9.99
C SER A 182 4.38 5.41 -9.19
N ALA A 183 3.29 5.51 -8.41
CA ALA A 183 2.90 4.39 -7.55
C ALA A 183 2.38 3.22 -8.41
N PRO A 184 2.90 2.00 -8.22
CA PRO A 184 2.39 0.85 -8.95
C PRO A 184 0.95 0.56 -8.54
N GLN A 185 0.05 0.42 -9.51
CA GLN A 185 -1.36 0.11 -9.24
C GLN A 185 -1.58 -1.16 -8.39
N GLY A 186 -0.62 -2.10 -8.41
CA GLY A 186 -0.67 -3.29 -7.54
C GLY A 186 -0.64 -2.94 -6.05
N VAL A 187 0.08 -1.89 -5.67
CA VAL A 187 0.18 -1.42 -4.28
C VAL A 187 -1.16 -0.87 -3.79
N LEU A 188 -1.89 -0.15 -4.65
CA LEU A 188 -3.23 0.38 -4.34
C LEU A 188 -4.30 -0.69 -4.17
N ARG A 189 -4.02 -1.95 -4.54
CA ARG A 189 -4.93 -3.08 -4.35
C ARG A 189 -4.48 -4.04 -3.25
N SER A 190 -3.45 -3.65 -2.51
CA SER A 190 -2.93 -4.45 -1.40
C SER A 190 -3.88 -4.42 -0.20
N ASP A 191 -4.33 -5.59 0.23
CA ASP A 191 -5.07 -5.77 1.49
C ASP A 191 -4.25 -5.32 2.71
N GLY A 192 -2.93 -5.50 2.65
CA GLY A 192 -2.02 -5.07 3.70
C GLY A 192 -2.04 -3.56 3.86
N LEU A 193 -1.96 -2.83 2.75
CA LEU A 193 -2.02 -1.38 2.74
C LEU A 193 -3.38 -0.85 3.20
N GLN A 194 -4.48 -1.44 2.71
CA GLN A 194 -5.83 -1.08 3.15
C GLN A 194 -6.00 -1.26 4.66
N ARG A 195 -5.47 -2.36 5.22
CA ARG A 195 -5.55 -2.64 6.66
C ARG A 195 -4.81 -1.62 7.49
N LEU A 196 -3.60 -1.22 7.08
CA LEU A 196 -2.81 -0.21 7.80
C LEU A 196 -3.51 1.15 7.81
N ILE A 197 -4.05 1.56 6.67
CA ILE A 197 -4.80 2.82 6.54
C ILE A 197 -6.07 2.75 7.38
N LYS A 198 -6.83 1.65 7.30
CA LYS A 198 -8.03 1.43 8.13
C LYS A 198 -7.72 1.53 9.61
N GLN A 199 -6.65 0.88 10.07
CA GLN A 199 -6.24 0.91 11.47
C GLN A 199 -5.86 2.32 11.93
N ALA A 200 -5.10 3.05 11.11
CA ALA A 200 -4.74 4.43 11.41
C ALA A 200 -5.97 5.35 11.46
N LEU A 201 -6.90 5.22 10.50
CA LEU A 201 -8.14 5.99 10.47
C LEU A 201 -9.03 5.69 11.67
N LEU A 202 -9.18 4.42 12.04
CA LEU A 202 -9.94 4.01 13.21
C LEU A 202 -9.34 4.62 14.48
N GLN A 203 -8.03 4.50 14.66
CA GLN A 203 -7.35 5.04 15.83
C GLN A 203 -7.49 6.57 15.88
N SER A 204 -7.25 7.26 14.76
CA SER A 204 -7.41 8.72 14.67
C SER A 204 -8.84 9.14 14.99
N THR A 205 -9.84 8.39 14.52
CA THR A 205 -11.26 8.70 14.73
C THR A 205 -11.66 8.47 16.18
N CYS A 206 -11.26 7.35 16.78
CA CYS A 206 -11.52 7.09 18.19
C CYS A 206 -10.86 8.14 19.09
N ASP A 207 -9.60 8.49 18.80
CA ASP A 207 -8.87 9.54 19.53
C ASP A 207 -9.55 10.90 19.37
N ALA A 208 -9.97 11.27 18.14
CA ALA A 208 -10.69 12.51 17.87
C ALA A 208 -12.01 12.61 18.63
N LEU A 209 -12.77 11.51 18.66
CA LEU A 209 -14.09 11.46 19.28
C LEU A 209 -14.03 11.17 20.81
N ASN A 210 -12.83 11.02 21.38
CA ASN A 210 -12.62 10.56 22.76
C ASN A 210 -13.39 9.26 23.07
N LEU A 211 -13.48 8.37 22.09
CA LEU A 211 -14.05 7.05 22.27
C LEU A 211 -12.93 6.09 22.66
N ASN A 212 -13.22 5.18 23.60
CA ASN A 212 -12.26 4.16 23.97
C ASN A 212 -11.96 3.29 22.74
N ALA A 213 -10.76 3.42 22.19
CA ALA A 213 -10.23 2.46 21.25
C ALA A 213 -9.89 1.17 22.03
N GLU A 214 -10.84 0.24 22.15
CA GLU A 214 -10.47 -1.12 22.57
C GLU A 214 -9.61 -1.74 21.45
N LYS A 215 -8.47 -2.29 21.84
CA LYS A 215 -7.43 -2.79 20.93
C LYS A 215 -8.00 -3.92 20.04
N LEU A 216 -8.12 -3.66 18.74
CA LEU A 216 -8.28 -4.68 17.70
C LEU A 216 -6.99 -5.47 17.50
#